data_AF-A0A959ULU9-F1
#
_entry.id   AF-A0A959ULU9-F1
#
_cell.length_a   1.000
_cell.length_b   1.000
_cell.length_c   1.000
_cell.angle_alpha   90.00
_cell.angle_beta   90.00
_cell.angle_gamma   90.00
#
_symmetry.space_group_name_H-M   'P 1'
#
loop_
_entity.id
_entity.type
_entity.pdbx_description
1 polymer ?
#
loop_
_entity_poly.entity_id
_entity_poly.type
_entity_poly.pdbx_seq_one_letter_code
_entity_poly.pdbx_strand_id
1 'polypeptide(L)'
;LVPSAEIIFGPNFMLRLGYDFRRRQELNLAAKPGLVGLSFGAGFKVSKVHISYGFAQYHLAGISNTFTLGLRFADLKRGGA
;
A
#
# COMPACT_ATOMS: atom_id res chain seq x y z
N LEU A 1 -10.35 -0.70 14.73
CA LEU A 1 -10.55 -1.62 13.60
C LEU A 1 -9.88 -1.00 12.37
N VAL A 2 -9.14 -1.77 11.59
CA VAL A 2 -8.54 -1.30 10.32
C VAL A 2 -9.23 -2.09 9.20
N PRO A 3 -10.40 -1.66 8.73
CA PRO A 3 -10.97 -2.25 7.52
C PRO A 3 -10.00 -2.03 6.36
N SER A 4 -9.41 -3.11 5.88
CA SER A 4 -8.60 -3.13 4.67
C SER A 4 -9.18 -4.12 3.67
N ALA A 5 -9.35 -3.66 2.43
CA ALA A 5 -9.75 -4.47 1.29
C ALA A 5 -8.55 -4.64 0.36
N GLU A 6 -8.24 -5.88 0.01
CA GLU A 6 -7.25 -6.19 -1.02
C GLU A 6 -7.97 -6.90 -2.17
N ILE A 7 -7.82 -6.37 -3.38
CA ILE A 7 -8.41 -6.89 -4.61
C ILE A 7 -7.26 -7.31 -5.52
N ILE A 8 -7.22 -8.60 -5.84
CA ILE A 8 -6.16 -9.18 -6.66
C ILE A 8 -6.73 -9.46 -8.04
N PHE A 9 -6.29 -8.68 -9.03
CA PHE A 9 -6.63 -8.87 -10.44
C PHE A 9 -5.56 -9.76 -11.08
N GLY A 10 -5.64 -11.06 -10.76
CA GLY A 10 -4.70 -12.06 -11.27
C GLY A 10 -3.28 -11.95 -10.66
N PRO A 11 -2.31 -12.74 -11.16
CA PRO A 11 -0.96 -12.80 -10.59
C PRO A 11 -0.11 -11.55 -10.88
N ASN A 12 -0.60 -10.65 -11.73
CA ASN A 12 0.14 -9.49 -12.24
C ASN A 12 -0.33 -8.16 -11.67
N PHE A 13 -1.55 -8.05 -11.13
CA PHE A 13 -2.07 -6.79 -10.64
C PHE A 13 -2.75 -6.96 -9.28
N MET A 14 -2.42 -6.09 -8.34
CA MET A 14 -2.94 -6.09 -6.98
C MET A 14 -3.34 -4.66 -6.62
N LEU A 15 -4.54 -4.48 -6.10
CA LEU A 15 -5.02 -3.21 -5.59
C LEU A 15 -5.32 -3.36 -4.10
N ARG A 16 -4.84 -2.44 -3.29
CA ARG A 16 -5.03 -2.43 -1.84
C ARG A 16 -5.69 -1.13 -1.42
N LEU A 17 -6.70 -1.21 -0.57
CA LEU A 17 -7.38 -0.08 0.03
C LEU A 17 -7.44 -0.34 1.53
N GLY A 18 -7.06 0.62 2.35
CA GLY A 18 -7.03 0.47 3.80
C GLY A 18 -7.53 1.73 4.48
N TYR A 19 -8.36 1.58 5.50
CA TYR A 19 -8.80 2.70 6.32
C TYR A 19 -8.57 2.42 7.80
N ASP A 20 -7.59 3.11 8.36
CA ASP A 20 -7.17 3.00 9.75
C ASP A 20 -8.04 3.86 10.67
N PHE A 21 -9.22 3.35 11.06
CA PHE A 21 -10.15 4.05 11.96
C PHE A 21 -9.64 4.12 13.42
N ARG A 22 -8.64 3.31 13.78
CA ARG A 22 -8.18 3.12 15.17
C ARG A 22 -7.42 4.33 15.72
N ARG A 23 -6.75 5.12 14.86
CA ARG A 23 -6.11 6.39 15.28
C ARG A 23 -7.11 7.49 15.66
N ARG A 24 -8.38 7.36 15.26
CA ARG A 24 -9.45 8.29 15.64
C ARG A 24 -9.78 8.21 17.12
N GLN A 25 -9.64 7.04 17.74
CA GLN A 25 -9.92 6.86 19.18
C GLN A 25 -8.78 7.35 20.07
N GLU A 26 -7.53 7.34 19.59
CA GLU A 26 -6.37 7.83 20.36
C GLU A 26 -6.14 9.35 20.23
N LEU A 27 -6.54 9.99 19.12
CA LEU A 27 -6.42 11.45 18.89
C LEU A 27 -7.66 12.27 19.33
N ASN A 28 -8.64 11.63 19.96
CA ASN A 28 -9.93 12.21 20.35
C ASN A 28 -9.87 13.33 21.40
N LEU A 29 -8.68 13.74 21.86
CA LEU A 29 -8.52 14.81 22.85
C LEU A 29 -8.20 16.20 22.28
N ALA A 30 -7.86 16.37 21.00
CA ALA A 30 -7.34 17.69 20.58
C ALA A 30 -7.76 18.28 19.22
N ALA A 31 -8.02 17.55 18.13
CA ALA A 31 -8.21 18.28 16.86
C ALA A 31 -8.95 17.51 15.75
N LYS A 32 -10.19 17.96 15.51
CA LYS A 32 -10.94 18.03 14.23
C LYS A 32 -11.24 16.71 13.46
N PRO A 33 -12.46 16.58 12.90
CA PRO A 33 -12.97 15.39 12.22
C PRO A 33 -12.44 15.27 10.77
N GLY A 34 -11.12 15.26 10.58
CA GLY A 34 -10.49 15.09 9.26
C GLY A 34 -10.37 13.61 8.85
N LEU A 35 -10.22 13.36 7.54
CA LEU A 35 -10.08 12.06 6.87
C LEU A 35 -8.74 11.33 7.17
N VAL A 36 -8.27 11.38 8.41
CA VAL A 36 -6.96 10.82 8.81
C VAL A 36 -7.05 9.29 8.88
N GLY A 37 -6.12 8.59 8.21
CA GLY A 37 -6.06 7.12 8.20
C GLY A 37 -6.46 6.45 6.89
N LEU A 38 -6.70 7.20 5.81
CA LEU A 38 -6.91 6.60 4.48
C LEU A 38 -5.59 6.15 3.86
N SER A 39 -5.59 4.95 3.29
CA SER A 39 -4.49 4.39 2.51
C SER A 39 -5.02 3.66 1.27
N PHE A 40 -4.28 3.76 0.18
CA PHE A 40 -4.52 3.01 -1.05
C PHE A 40 -3.19 2.60 -1.66
N GLY A 41 -3.15 1.50 -2.40
CA GLY A 41 -1.95 1.02 -3.04
C GLY A 41 -2.27 0.21 -4.28
N ALA A 42 -1.35 0.20 -5.23
CA ALA A 42 -1.41 -0.59 -6.44
C ALA A 42 -0.05 -1.30 -6.63
N GLY A 43 -0.09 -2.59 -6.87
CA GLY A 43 1.06 -3.44 -7.16
C GLY A 43 0.93 -4.05 -8.55
N PHE A 44 1.99 -3.96 -9.33
CA PHE A 44 2.13 -4.60 -10.64
C PHE A 44 3.32 -5.56 -10.63
N LYS A 45 3.09 -6.80 -11.06
CA LYS A 45 4.13 -7.81 -11.23
C LYS A 45 4.34 -8.08 -12.71
N VAL A 46 5.53 -7.77 -13.22
CA VAL A 46 5.96 -8.06 -14.59
C VAL A 46 7.05 -9.12 -14.51
N SER A 47 6.66 -10.39 -14.64
CA SER A 47 7.51 -11.58 -14.56
C SER A 47 8.37 -11.67 -13.29
N LYS A 48 9.53 -10.99 -13.30
CA LYS A 48 10.57 -11.00 -12.25
C LYS A 48 10.65 -9.68 -11.48
N VAL A 49 9.98 -8.64 -12.00
CA VAL A 49 9.93 -7.30 -11.42
C VAL A 49 8.59 -7.13 -10.70
N HIS A 50 8.63 -6.76 -9.43
CA HIS A 50 7.48 -6.29 -8.67
C HIS A 50 7.61 -4.79 -8.48
N ILE A 51 6.61 -4.05 -8.90
CA ILE A 51 6.49 -2.61 -8.68
C ILE A 51 5.28 -2.42 -7.79
N SER A 52 5.43 -1.76 -6.67
CA SER A 52 4.31 -1.42 -5.79
C SER A 52 4.35 0.05 -5.45
N TYR A 53 3.21 0.71 -5.63
CA TYR A 53 2.98 2.08 -5.21
C TYR A 53 1.98 2.08 -4.07
N GLY A 54 2.34 2.67 -2.95
CA GLY A 54 1.49 2.84 -1.78
C GLY A 54 1.32 4.31 -1.46
N PHE A 55 0.10 4.75 -1.29
CA PHE A 55 -0.26 6.05 -0.77
C PHE A 55 -0.94 5.86 0.58
N ALA A 56 -0.51 6.60 1.59
CA ALA A 56 -1.14 6.56 2.88
C ALA A 56 -1.09 7.92 3.57
N GLN A 57 -2.26 8.40 3.97
CA GLN A 57 -2.41 9.64 4.72
C GLN A 57 -2.42 9.32 6.22
N TYR A 58 -1.22 9.07 6.75
CA TYR A 58 -1.06 8.68 8.14
C TYR A 58 -1.22 9.86 9.12
N HIS A 59 -0.82 11.09 8.78
CA HIS A 59 -0.85 12.24 9.72
C HIS A 59 -1.58 13.45 9.12
N LEU A 60 -2.10 14.35 9.98
CA LEU A 60 -2.67 15.65 9.59
C LEU A 60 -1.70 16.51 8.76
N ALA A 61 -0.39 16.26 8.86
CA ALA A 61 0.67 17.08 8.28
C ALA A 61 1.26 16.52 6.97
N GLY A 62 0.87 15.33 6.50
CA GLY A 62 1.54 14.77 5.33
C GLY A 62 0.94 13.49 4.77
N ILE A 63 0.85 13.48 3.45
CA ILE A 63 0.63 12.30 2.63
C ILE A 63 1.95 11.52 2.54
N SER A 64 1.94 10.23 2.85
CA SER A 64 3.07 9.31 2.63
C SER A 64 2.89 8.62 1.29
N ASN A 65 3.80 8.89 0.35
CA ASN A 65 3.89 8.16 -0.91
C ASN A 65 5.10 7.21 -0.82
N THR A 66 4.86 5.92 -1.01
CA THR A 66 5.86 4.86 -0.94
C THR A 66 5.93 4.20 -2.31
N PHE A 67 7.09 4.28 -2.95
CA PHE A 67 7.37 3.55 -4.18
C PHE A 67 8.34 2.41 -3.87
N THR A 68 7.96 1.20 -4.26
CA THR A 68 8.72 -0.02 -4.01
C THR A 68 9.02 -0.71 -5.33
N LEU A 69 10.28 -1.00 -5.58
CA LEU A 69 10.74 -1.81 -6.70
C LEU A 69 11.45 -3.05 -6.15
N GLY A 70 10.97 -4.23 -6.53
CA GLY A 70 11.53 -5.51 -6.16
C GLY A 70 11.94 -6.30 -7.40
N LEU A 71 13.18 -6.78 -7.43
CA LEU A 71 13.70 -7.65 -8.49
C LEU A 71 13.98 -9.02 -7.90
N ARG A 72 13.46 -10.08 -8.52
CA ARG A 72 13.78 -11.46 -8.11
C ARG A 72 14.93 -12.02 -8.95
N PHE A 73 16.11 -12.07 -8.32
CA PHE A 73 17.33 -12.63 -8.92
C PHE A 73 17.28 -14.15 -9.16
N ALA A 74 16.49 -14.89 -8.37
CA ALA A 74 16.30 -16.32 -8.56
C ALA A 74 15.64 -16.64 -9.92
N ASP A 75 14.72 -15.80 -10.37
CA ASP A 75 14.10 -15.96 -11.68
C ASP A 75 15.04 -15.51 -12.82
N LEU A 76 15.95 -14.56 -12.59
CA LEU A 76 16.86 -14.05 -13.62
C LEU A 76 17.76 -15.15 -14.20
N LYS A 77 18.18 -16.12 -13.38
CA LYS A 77 19.09 -17.21 -13.79
C LYS A 77 18.45 -18.30 -14.65
N ARG A 78 17.12 -18.36 -14.78
CA ARG A 78 16.40 -19.44 -15.49
C ARG A 78 16.28 -19.25 -17.02
N GLY A 79 16.90 -18.20 -17.58
CA GLY A 79 16.95 -17.94 -19.03
C GLY A 79 18.26 -18.37 -19.72
N GLY A 80 19.14 -19.08 -19.02
CA GLY A 80 20.41 -19.55 -19.56
C GLY A 80 20.79 -20.92 -18.99
N ALA A 81 20.16 -21.96 -19.51
CA ALA A 81 20.67 -23.34 -19.61
C ALA A 81 19.66 -24.15 -20.43
#